data_AF-A0A353DV20-F1
#
_entry.id   AF-A0A353DV20-F1
#
_cell.length_a   1.000
_cell.length_b   1.000
_cell.length_c   1.000
_cell.angle_alpha   90.00
_cell.angle_beta   90.00
_cell.angle_gamma   90.00
#
_symmetry.space_group_name_H-M   'P 1'
#
loop_
_entity.id
_entity.type
_entity.pdbx_description
1 polymer ?
#
loop_
_entity_poly.entity_id
_entity_poly.type
_entity_poly.pdbx_seq_one_letter_code
_entity_poly.pdbx_strand_id
1 'polypeptide(L)'
;MNIVAYLKPSCGWSQGVRAIMRKYQLAFEDRDIINDPSQRQEMIEKSGQMLSPCVEINGHMLADVSGEEVEAYMLANGMVAPSSVQPDAPINAPCPDEMPQAQRMQFGS
;
A
#
# COMPACT_ATOMS: atom_id res chain seq x y z
N MET A 1 14.86 -4.24 10.26
CA MET A 1 14.17 -3.40 9.28
C MET A 1 12.91 -2.90 9.94
N ASN A 2 12.74 -1.58 10.06
CA ASN A 2 11.52 -1.00 10.63
C ASN A 2 10.57 -0.61 9.49
N ILE A 3 9.34 -1.10 9.52
CA ILE A 3 8.34 -0.84 8.49
C ILE A 3 7.04 -0.44 9.17
N VAL A 4 6.52 0.73 8.80
CA VAL A 4 5.22 1.20 9.23
C VAL A 4 4.37 1.48 8.00
N ALA A 5 3.26 0.78 7.85
CA ALA A 5 2.35 0.95 6.72
C ALA A 5 1.05 1.60 7.21
N TYR A 6 0.75 2.78 6.69
CA TYR A 6 -0.48 3.54 6.95
C TYR A 6 -1.50 3.19 5.87
N LEU A 7 -2.49 2.38 6.25
CA LEU A 7 -3.33 1.65 5.32
C LEU A 7 -4.81 1.85 5.62
N LYS A 8 -5.62 1.82 4.56
CA LYS A 8 -7.08 1.71 4.68
C LYS A 8 -7.44 0.21 4.84
N PRO A 9 -8.43 -0.14 5.69
CA PRO A 9 -8.85 -1.54 5.87
C PRO A 9 -9.46 -2.13 4.59
N SER A 10 -10.22 -1.32 3.85
CA SER A 10 -10.95 -1.73 2.65
C SER A 10 -10.51 -0.95 1.40
N CYS A 11 -9.25 -1.11 1.00
CA CYS A 11 -8.72 -0.55 -0.26
C CYS A 11 -7.80 -1.55 -0.97
N GLY A 12 -7.91 -1.63 -2.31
CA GLY A 12 -7.07 -2.49 -3.16
C GLY A 12 -5.57 -2.21 -3.00
N TRP A 13 -5.13 -0.95 -3.07
CA TRP A 13 -3.71 -0.59 -2.93
C TRP A 13 -3.18 -0.92 -1.53
N SER A 14 -3.99 -0.67 -0.49
CA SER A 14 -3.63 -1.04 0.88
C SER A 14 -3.51 -2.56 1.06
N GLN A 15 -4.37 -3.35 0.42
CA GLN A 15 -4.24 -4.81 0.39
C GLN A 15 -3.01 -5.26 -0.41
N GLY A 16 -2.66 -4.55 -1.48
CA GLY A 16 -1.45 -4.80 -2.25
C GLY A 16 -0.17 -4.67 -1.43
N VAL A 17 -0.07 -3.60 -0.62
CA VAL A 17 1.05 -3.42 0.32
C VAL A 17 1.12 -4.60 1.30
N ARG A 18 -0.01 -4.99 1.93
CA ARG A 18 -0.06 -6.15 2.84
C ARG A 18 0.38 -7.44 2.18
N ALA A 19 -0.03 -7.67 0.93
CA ALA A 19 0.32 -8.87 0.18
C ALA A 19 1.83 -8.96 -0.08
N ILE A 20 2.50 -7.84 -0.36
CA ILE A 20 3.96 -7.81 -0.50
C ILE A 20 4.66 -8.07 0.83
N MET A 21 4.20 -7.46 1.91
CA MET A 21 4.77 -7.75 3.23
C MET A 21 4.64 -9.23 3.59
N ARG A 22 3.49 -9.85 3.30
CA ARG A 22 3.26 -11.29 3.49
C ARG A 22 4.13 -12.16 2.58
N LYS A 23 4.25 -11.81 1.29
CA LYS A 23 5.07 -12.51 0.29
C LYS A 23 6.51 -12.67 0.76
N TYR A 24 7.08 -11.62 1.37
CA TYR A 24 8.44 -11.60 1.89
C TYR A 24 8.55 -11.94 3.39
N GLN A 25 7.43 -12.29 4.04
CA GLN A 25 7.36 -12.61 5.47
C GLN A 25 7.96 -11.52 6.37
N LEU A 26 7.71 -10.26 5.99
CA LEU A 26 8.24 -9.10 6.68
C LEU A 26 7.39 -8.75 7.89
N ALA A 27 8.04 -8.45 9.01
CA ALA A 27 7.39 -7.80 10.13
C ALA A 27 7.18 -6.32 9.79
N PHE A 28 5.94 -5.85 9.91
CA PHE A 28 5.55 -4.46 9.71
C PHE A 28 4.42 -4.07 10.66
N GLU A 29 4.33 -2.78 10.97
CA GLU A 29 3.20 -2.20 11.67
C GLU A 29 2.10 -1.87 10.68
N ASP A 30 0.92 -2.47 10.85
CA ASP A 30 -0.29 -2.18 10.07
C ASP A 30 -1.09 -1.10 10.80
N ARG A 31 -1.00 0.14 10.31
CA ARG A 31 -1.67 1.30 10.90
C ARG A 31 -2.98 1.61 10.18
N ASP A 32 -4.09 1.56 10.92
CA ASP A 32 -5.42 1.79 10.38
C ASP A 32 -5.80 3.28 10.49
N ILE A 33 -5.58 4.01 9.40
CA ILE A 33 -5.84 5.45 9.34
C ILE A 33 -7.33 5.81 9.19
N ILE A 34 -8.21 4.82 9.08
CA ILE A 34 -9.67 5.04 9.00
C ILE A 34 -10.29 4.92 10.39
N ASN A 35 -9.90 3.91 11.15
CA ASN A 35 -10.45 3.66 12.47
C ASN A 35 -9.71 4.41 13.58
N ASP A 36 -8.47 4.84 13.34
CA ASP A 36 -7.66 5.56 14.33
C ASP A 36 -7.21 6.94 13.79
N PRO A 37 -7.79 8.03 14.31
CA PRO A 37 -7.46 9.38 13.86
C PRO A 37 -6.05 9.83 14.24
N SER A 38 -5.46 9.27 15.31
CA SER A 38 -4.08 9.58 15.70
C SER A 38 -3.09 9.01 14.71
N GLN A 39 -3.32 7.79 14.23
CA GLN A 39 -2.49 7.17 13.18
C GLN A 39 -2.63 7.91 11.84
N ARG A 40 -3.82 8.40 11.52
CA ARG A 40 -4.03 9.29 10.36
C ARG A 40 -3.25 10.59 10.48
N GLN A 41 -3.29 11.23 11.66
CA GLN A 41 -2.59 12.49 11.88
C GLN A 41 -1.08 12.32 11.73
N GLU A 42 -0.53 11.26 12.30
CA GLU A 42 0.89 10.93 12.18
C GLU A 42 1.30 10.65 10.73
N MET A 43 0.46 9.93 9.95
CA MET A 43 0.68 9.74 8.52
C MET A 43 0.81 11.09 7.80
N ILE A 44 -0.10 12.02 8.07
CA ILE A 44 -0.12 13.34 7.43
C ILE A 44 1.12 14.15 7.82
N GLU A 45 1.52 14.14 9.10
CA GLU A 45 2.71 14.86 9.57
C GLU A 45 3.99 14.33 8.93
N LYS A 46 4.11 13.01 8.77
CA LYS A 46 5.30 12.37 8.22
C LYS A 46 5.36 12.38 6.68
N SER A 47 4.23 12.18 6.02
CA SER A 47 4.16 12.11 4.54
C SER A 47 3.86 13.45 3.87
N GLY A 48 3.32 14.42 4.61
CA GLY A 48 2.88 15.70 4.07
C GLY A 48 1.59 15.63 3.25
N GLN A 49 0.89 14.48 3.25
CA GLN A 49 -0.31 14.27 2.43
C GLN A 49 -1.40 13.47 3.16
N MET A 50 -2.61 13.51 2.61
CA MET A 50 -3.76 12.73 3.11
C MET A 50 -4.05 11.47 2.29
N LEU A 51 -3.32 11.26 1.18
CA LEU A 51 -3.47 10.08 0.33
C LEU A 51 -2.82 8.88 0.98
N SER A 52 -3.34 7.70 0.64
CA SER A 52 -2.92 6.43 1.22
C SER A 52 -3.05 5.34 0.16
N PRO A 53 -2.18 4.34 0.16
CA PRO A 53 -1.32 3.97 1.29
C PRO A 53 0.02 4.72 1.32
N CYS A 54 0.54 4.90 2.55
CA CYS A 54 1.89 5.44 2.80
C CYS A 54 2.68 4.40 3.58
N VAL A 55 3.95 4.19 3.25
CA VAL A 55 4.81 3.20 3.90
C VAL A 55 6.14 3.84 4.29
N GLU A 56 6.44 3.85 5.57
CA GLU A 56 7.74 4.24 6.10
C GLU A 56 8.65 3.00 6.20
N ILE A 57 9.80 3.03 5.55
CA ILE A 57 10.80 1.94 5.57
C ILE A 57 12.13 2.51 6.05
N ASN A 58 12.58 2.09 7.24
CA ASN A 58 13.80 2.60 7.89
C ASN A 58 13.87 4.15 7.94
N GLY A 59 12.75 4.82 8.15
CA GLY A 59 12.65 6.28 8.20
C GLY A 59 12.49 6.97 6.84
N HIS A 60 12.50 6.23 5.73
CA HIS A 60 12.16 6.76 4.41
C HIS A 60 10.67 6.58 4.13
N MET A 61 9.97 7.67 3.81
CA MET A 61 8.54 7.65 3.54
C MET A 61 8.26 7.46 2.05
N LEU A 62 7.56 6.39 1.71
CA LEU A 62 6.95 6.12 0.40
C LEU A 62 5.48 6.50 0.46
N ALA A 63 5.11 7.62 -0.14
CA ALA A 63 3.75 8.16 -0.07
C ALA A 63 2.98 7.90 -1.37
N ASP A 64 1.69 7.58 -1.28
CA ASP A 64 0.82 7.29 -2.44
C ASP A 64 1.33 6.15 -3.34
N VAL A 65 1.66 5.01 -2.74
CA VAL A 65 2.31 3.90 -3.46
C VAL A 65 1.44 2.66 -3.56
N SER A 66 1.62 1.86 -4.60
CA SER A 66 1.07 0.52 -4.68
C SER A 66 1.99 -0.52 -4.02
N GLY A 67 1.51 -1.76 -3.85
CA GLY A 67 2.37 -2.86 -3.39
C GLY A 67 3.54 -3.13 -4.35
N GLU A 68 3.30 -3.01 -5.66
CA GLU A 68 4.34 -3.15 -6.69
C GLU A 68 5.49 -2.15 -6.50
N GLU A 69 5.16 -0.88 -6.25
CA GLU A 69 6.17 0.16 -6.02
C GLU A 69 6.96 -0.07 -4.74
N VAL A 70 6.30 -0.54 -3.67
CA VAL A 70 6.98 -0.94 -2.44
C VAL A 70 7.95 -2.08 -2.71
N GLU A 71 7.53 -3.12 -3.42
CA GLU A 71 8.40 -4.24 -3.80
C GLU A 71 9.60 -3.77 -4.63
N ALA A 72 9.36 -2.94 -5.64
CA ALA A 72 10.41 -2.40 -6.50
C ALA A 72 11.43 -1.58 -5.70
N TYR A 73 10.98 -0.74 -4.77
CA TYR A 73 11.84 0.03 -3.88
C TYR A 73 12.72 -0.90 -3.01
N MET A 74 12.12 -1.93 -2.40
CA MET A 74 12.85 -2.86 -1.53
C MET A 74 13.90 -3.66 -2.30
N LEU A 75 13.59 -4.10 -3.52
CA LEU A 75 14.53 -4.78 -4.41
C LEU A 75 15.68 -3.86 -4.84
N ALA A 76 15.37 -2.64 -5.26
CA ALA A 76 16.36 -1.65 -5.69
C ALA A 76 17.33 -1.26 -4.57
N ASN A 77 16.87 -1.25 -3.32
CA ASN A 77 17.68 -0.96 -2.14
C ASN A 77 18.31 -2.21 -1.50
N GLY A 78 18.16 -3.40 -2.11
CA GLY A 78 18.71 -4.65 -1.59
C GLY A 78 18.14 -5.07 -0.22
N MET A 79 16.94 -4.59 0.13
CA MET A 79 16.27 -4.89 1.40
C MET A 79 15.64 -6.28 1.38
N VAL A 80 15.26 -6.76 0.21
CA VAL A 80 14.73 -8.11 -0.03
C VAL A 80 15.41 -8.73 -1.25
N ALA A 81 15.47 -10.06 -1.28
CA ALA A 81 15.92 -10.80 -2.45
C ALA A 81 14.75 -11.05 -3.42
N PRO A 82 14.97 -11.12 -4.73
CA PRO A 82 13.91 -11.48 -5.69
C PRO A 82 13.30 -12.83 -5.33
N SER A 83 11.96 -12.90 -5.32
CA SER A 83 11.21 -14.09 -4.95
C SER A 83 10.23 -14.49 -6.05
N SER A 84 10.17 -15.79 -6.34
CA SER A 84 9.20 -16.39 -7.27
C SER A 84 7.82 -16.64 -6.63
N VAL A 85 7.66 -16.34 -5.34
CA VAL A 85 6.38 -16.45 -4.64
C VAL A 85 5.39 -15.44 -5.22
N GLN A 86 4.19 -15.90 -5.57
CA GLN A 86 3.12 -15.01 -6.02
C GLN A 86 2.44 -14.35 -4.81
N PRO A 87 2.12 -13.04 -4.88
CA PRO A 87 1.35 -12.39 -3.83
C PRO A 87 -0.05 -13.00 -3.76
N ASP A 88 -0.63 -13.07 -2.56
CA ASP A 88 -1.95 -13.66 -2.33
C ASP A 88 -3.13 -12.75 -2.76
N ALA A 89 -2.83 -11.51 -3.15
CA ALA A 89 -3.79 -10.50 -3.59
C ALA A 89 -3.18 -9.61 -4.68
N PRO A 90 -4.00 -8.91 -5.50
CA PRO A 90 -3.50 -7.95 -6.48
C PRO A 90 -2.73 -6.81 -5.80
N ILE A 91 -1.52 -6.54 -6.28
CA ILE A 91 -0.60 -5.56 -5.65
C ILE A 91 -0.73 -4.14 -6.20
N ASN A 92 -1.44 -3.98 -7.32
CA ASN A 92 -1.75 -2.69 -7.94
C ASN A 92 -3.23 -2.68 -8.36
N ALA A 93 -4.12 -2.47 -7.39
CA ALA A 93 -5.55 -2.39 -7.63
C ALA A 93 -6.13 -1.13 -6.94
N PRO A 94 -7.03 -0.38 -7.59
CA PRO A 94 -7.57 0.85 -7.02
C PRO A 94 -8.37 0.60 -5.75
N CYS A 95 -8.51 1.62 -4.90
CA CYS A 95 -9.53 1.60 -3.86
C CYS A 95 -10.94 1.52 -4.49
N PRO A 96 -11.93 0.90 -3.82
CA PRO A 96 -13.30 0.81 -4.35
C PRO A 96 -13.96 2.19 -4.59
N ASP A 97 -13.56 3.21 -3.84
CA ASP A 97 -14.01 4.59 -4.03
C ASP A 97 -13.29 5.30 -5.20
N GLU A 98 -12.17 4.74 -5.66
CA GLU A 98 -11.29 5.31 -6.70
C GLU A 98 -11.41 4.55 -8.03
N MET A 99 -12.55 3.90 -8.28
CA MET A 99 -12.86 3.36 -9.60
C MET A 99 -13.12 4.51 -10.59
N PRO A 100 -12.37 4.62 -11.71
CA PRO A 100 -12.79 5.46 -12.82
C PRO A 100 -14.18 5.01 -13.28
N GLN A 101 -15.11 5.93 -13.48
CA GLN A 101 -16.47 5.67 -13.99
C GLN A 101 -16.52 5.08 -15.42
N ALA A 102 -15.43 4.53 -15.94
CA ALA A 102 -15.25 4.11 -17.33
C ALA A 102 -15.84 2.73 -17.67
N GLN A 103 -16.86 2.25 -16.94
CA GLN A 103 -17.61 1.06 -17.34
C GLN A 103 -19.11 1.19 -17.01
N ARG A 104 -19.72 2.31 -17.42
CA ARG A 104 -21.19 2.42 -17.58
C ARG A 104 -21.54 3.00 -18.95
N MET A 105 -20.98 2.44 -20.02
CA MET A 105 -21.60 2.58 -21.35
C MET A 105 -21.99 1.19 -21.83
N GLN A 106 -23.27 0.90 -21.57
CA GLN A 106 -24.01 -0.23 -22.07
C GLN A 106 -23.95 -0.20 -23.61
N PHE A 107 -23.36 -1.22 -24.23
CA PHE A 107 -23.61 -1.49 -25.65
C PHE A 107 -25.04 -2.04 -25.76
N GLY A 108 -26.00 -1.12 -25.89
CA GLY A 108 -27.35 -1.43 -26.32
C GLY A 108 -27.31 -1.95 -27.75
N SER A 109 -27.91 -3.12 -27.95
CA SER A 109 -28.13 -3.80 -29.23
C SER A 109 -29.10 -3.06 -30.15
#